data_AF-A0A3B9I5T9-F1
#
_entry.id   AF-A0A3B9I5T9-F1
#
_cell.length_a   1.000
_cell.length_b   1.000
_cell.length_c   1.000
_cell.angle_alpha   90.00
_cell.angle_beta   90.00
_cell.angle_gamma   90.00
#
_symmetry.space_group_name_H-M   'P 1'
#
loop_
_entity.id
_entity.type
_entity.pdbx_description
1 polymer ?
#
loop_
_entity_poly.entity_id
_entity_poly.type
_entity_poly.pdbx_seq_one_letter_code
_entity_poly.pdbx_strand_id
1 'polypeptide(L)'
;MKLFEKKIKDERIENIQNKFFKDAYLLAVVISIVSMGVKTYVFSYDLRQFLPELAVIIIPSLYYGIRIVLSGVYWAESEMKASNSKLPLTLKNFLYGIAIGVVISLFFGVRSAVVYGSEGSRLYYFLLVFLASMTIYTPVFVMIIVLPDLIGKRMALKLDRYNDNE
;
A
#
# COMPACT_ATOMS: atom_id res chain seq x y z
N MET A 1 27.20 -10.79 12.25
CA MET A 1 25.91 -11.10 11.59
C MET A 1 24.77 -10.77 12.54
N LYS A 2 24.11 -9.62 12.36
CA LYS A 2 22.91 -9.18 13.12
C LYS A 2 21.62 -9.31 12.30
N LEU A 3 21.65 -10.13 11.24
CA LEU A 3 20.56 -10.26 10.27
C LEU A 3 19.42 -11.19 10.73
N PHE A 4 19.60 -11.90 11.85
CA PHE A 4 18.64 -12.87 12.38
C PHE A 4 18.37 -12.71 13.89
N GLU A 5 18.56 -11.51 14.46
CA GLU A 5 18.03 -11.24 15.80
C GLU A 5 16.49 -11.25 15.70
N LYS A 6 15.88 -12.32 16.23
CA LYS A 6 14.43 -12.49 16.31
C LYS A 6 13.89 -11.39 17.23
N LYS A 7 13.45 -10.29 16.64
CA LYS A 7 12.77 -9.20 17.35
C LYS A 7 11.64 -9.82 18.16
N ILE A 8 11.66 -9.60 19.49
CA ILE A 8 10.60 -10.05 20.40
C ILE A 8 9.30 -9.45 19.87
N LYS A 9 8.47 -10.30 19.27
CA LYS A 9 7.12 -9.99 18.83
C LYS A 9 6.19 -10.48 19.92
N ASP A 10 5.24 -9.65 20.32
CA ASP A 10 4.23 -10.03 21.30
C ASP A 10 3.32 -11.11 20.67
N GLU A 11 3.29 -12.29 21.29
CA GLU A 11 2.47 -13.43 20.85
C GLU A 11 0.98 -13.09 20.82
N ARG A 12 0.52 -12.13 21.63
CA ARG A 12 -0.88 -11.66 21.62
C ARG A 12 -1.23 -10.98 20.30
N ILE A 13 -0.31 -10.16 19.76
CA ILE A 13 -0.51 -9.45 18.50
C ILE A 13 -0.44 -10.43 17.33
N GLU A 14 0.49 -11.40 17.38
CA GLU A 14 0.60 -12.43 16.36
C GLU A 14 -0.65 -13.32 16.31
N ASN A 15 -1.21 -13.70 17.46
CA ASN A 15 -2.43 -14.49 17.53
C ASN A 15 -3.64 -13.71 17.00
N ILE A 16 -3.72 -12.41 17.27
CA ILE A 16 -4.76 -11.53 16.70
C ILE A 16 -4.60 -11.41 15.17
N GLN A 17 -3.39 -11.24 14.66
CA GLN A 17 -3.12 -11.18 13.22
C GLN A 17 -3.46 -12.51 12.52
N ASN A 18 -3.14 -13.65 13.14
CA ASN A 18 -3.50 -14.97 12.63
C ASN A 18 -5.01 -15.20 12.64
N LYS A 19 -5.73 -14.68 13.64
CA LYS A 19 -7.20 -14.72 13.68
C LYS A 19 -7.85 -13.96 12.51
N PHE A 20 -7.12 -13.03 11.91
CA PHE A 20 -7.55 -12.30 10.70
C PHE A 20 -7.03 -12.91 9.40
N PHE A 21 -6.47 -14.13 9.43
CA PHE A 21 -6.00 -14.87 8.25
C PHE A 21 -5.01 -14.08 7.40
N LYS A 22 -4.16 -13.25 8.01
CA LYS A 22 -3.23 -12.35 7.31
C LYS A 22 -2.37 -13.07 6.26
N ASP A 23 -1.85 -14.26 6.59
CA ASP A 23 -0.98 -15.01 5.68
C ASP A 23 -1.76 -15.64 4.51
N ALA A 24 -2.98 -16.14 4.77
CA ALA A 24 -3.86 -16.63 3.72
C ALA A 24 -4.33 -15.50 2.80
N TYR A 25 -4.58 -14.31 3.36
CA TYR A 25 -4.88 -13.11 2.59
C TYR A 25 -3.68 -12.70 1.72
N LEU A 26 -2.46 -12.70 2.27
CA LEU A 26 -1.25 -12.41 1.49
C LEU A 26 -1.10 -13.38 0.30
N LEU A 27 -1.33 -14.67 0.52
CA LEU A 27 -1.36 -15.67 -0.56
C LEU A 27 -2.43 -15.35 -1.60
N ALA A 28 -3.65 -15.02 -1.18
CA ALA A 28 -4.73 -14.66 -2.09
C ALA A 28 -4.39 -13.43 -2.95
N VAL A 29 -3.74 -12.41 -2.36
CA VAL A 29 -3.27 -11.22 -3.08
C VAL A 29 -2.21 -11.58 -4.11
N VAL A 30 -1.21 -12.39 -3.75
CA VAL A 30 -0.16 -12.83 -4.67
C VAL A 30 -0.75 -13.61 -5.84
N ILE A 31 -1.65 -14.56 -5.58
CA ILE A 31 -2.34 -15.32 -6.62
C ILE A 31 -3.15 -14.40 -7.52
N SER A 32 -3.84 -13.41 -6.95
CA SER A 32 -4.64 -12.43 -7.70
C SER A 32 -3.77 -11.57 -8.61
N ILE A 33 -2.61 -11.09 -8.13
CA ILE A 33 -1.65 -10.32 -8.94
C ILE A 33 -1.11 -11.16 -10.10
N VAL A 34 -0.74 -12.42 -9.83
CA VAL A 34 -0.27 -13.35 -10.88
C VAL A 34 -1.39 -13.61 -11.90
N SER A 35 -2.63 -13.84 -11.44
CA SER A 35 -3.81 -13.99 -12.30
C SER A 35 -4.00 -12.77 -13.21
N MET A 36 -3.93 -11.56 -12.66
CA MET A 36 -4.01 -10.32 -13.45
C MET A 36 -2.90 -10.26 -14.50
N GLY A 37 -1.65 -10.57 -14.14
CA GLY A 37 -0.52 -10.59 -15.07
C GLY A 37 -0.76 -11.56 -16.24
N VAL A 38 -1.19 -12.79 -15.94
CA VAL A 38 -1.50 -13.79 -16.98
C VAL A 38 -2.67 -13.33 -17.86
N LYS A 39 -3.75 -12.80 -17.26
CA LYS A 39 -4.91 -12.30 -18.00
C LYS A 39 -4.55 -11.15 -18.93
N THR A 40 -3.69 -10.23 -18.52
CA THR A 40 -3.23 -9.14 -19.42
C THR A 40 -2.43 -9.63 -20.62
N TYR A 41 -1.80 -10.81 -20.52
CA TYR A 41 -1.05 -11.40 -21.62
C TYR A 41 -1.94 -12.24 -22.56
N VAL A 42 -2.88 -13.00 -22.00
CA VAL A 42 -3.74 -13.94 -22.74
C VAL A 42 -4.99 -13.27 -23.30
N PHE A 43 -5.61 -12.38 -22.52
CA PHE A 43 -6.83 -11.68 -22.90
C PHE A 43 -6.51 -10.20 -23.19
N SER A 44 -7.20 -9.61 -24.16
CA SER A 44 -7.12 -8.16 -24.39
C SER A 44 -7.50 -7.40 -23.10
N TYR A 45 -7.09 -6.14 -22.98
CA TYR A 45 -7.29 -5.28 -21.80
C TYR A 45 -8.78 -4.97 -21.49
N ASP A 46 -9.58 -5.97 -21.16
CA ASP A 46 -10.97 -5.84 -20.73
C ASP A 46 -11.03 -5.80 -19.19
N LEU A 47 -11.41 -4.62 -18.67
CA LEU A 47 -11.57 -4.37 -17.24
C LEU A 47 -12.53 -5.35 -16.56
N ARG A 48 -13.54 -5.86 -17.27
CA ARG A 48 -14.52 -6.82 -16.73
C ARG A 48 -13.87 -8.09 -16.22
N GLN A 49 -12.77 -8.51 -16.83
CA GLN A 49 -12.08 -9.73 -16.44
C GLN A 49 -11.21 -9.58 -15.18
N PHE A 50 -10.91 -8.34 -14.78
CA PHE A 50 -10.07 -8.00 -13.63
C PHE A 50 -10.87 -7.61 -12.38
N LEU A 51 -12.19 -7.38 -12.53
CA LEU A 51 -13.09 -7.07 -11.42
C LEU A 51 -12.99 -8.06 -10.23
N PRO A 52 -12.99 -9.39 -10.42
CA PRO A 52 -12.94 -10.30 -9.30
C PRO A 52 -11.59 -10.24 -8.55
N GLU A 53 -10.47 -10.12 -9.26
CA GLU A 53 -9.16 -9.93 -8.63
C GLU A 53 -9.08 -8.62 -7.82
N LEU A 54 -9.61 -7.53 -8.37
CA LEU A 54 -9.68 -6.26 -7.66
C LEU A 54 -10.57 -6.37 -6.41
N ALA A 55 -11.71 -7.06 -6.50
CA ALA A 55 -12.62 -7.25 -5.36
C ALA A 55 -11.95 -8.06 -4.24
N VAL A 56 -11.23 -9.13 -4.57
CA VAL A 56 -10.48 -9.97 -3.61
C VAL A 56 -9.35 -9.21 -2.94
N ILE A 57 -8.74 -8.22 -3.60
CA ILE A 57 -7.70 -7.39 -3.00
C ILE A 57 -8.34 -6.30 -2.12
N ILE A 58 -9.29 -5.53 -2.66
CA ILE A 58 -9.81 -4.31 -2.05
C ILE A 58 -10.72 -4.61 -0.84
N ILE A 59 -11.69 -5.51 -0.98
CA ILE A 59 -12.71 -5.74 0.05
C ILE A 59 -12.08 -6.24 1.36
N PRO A 60 -11.21 -7.27 1.36
CA PRO A 60 -10.60 -7.74 2.59
C PRO A 60 -9.57 -6.76 3.15
N SER A 61 -8.87 -5.98 2.29
CA SER A 61 -7.98 -4.90 2.74
C SER A 61 -8.73 -3.87 3.57
N LEU A 62 -9.89 -3.41 3.09
CA LEU A 62 -10.73 -2.46 3.81
C LEU A 62 -11.26 -3.05 5.11
N TYR A 63 -11.78 -4.28 5.06
CA TYR A 63 -12.28 -4.97 6.24
C TYR A 63 -11.21 -5.12 7.34
N TYR A 64 -10.02 -5.60 6.96
CA TYR A 64 -8.89 -5.77 7.87
C TYR A 64 -8.41 -4.44 8.45
N GLY A 65 -8.27 -3.41 7.60
CA GLY A 65 -7.84 -2.08 8.02
C GLY A 65 -8.78 -1.46 9.05
N ILE A 66 -10.09 -1.50 8.80
CA ILE A 66 -11.10 -1.00 9.74
C ILE A 66 -11.06 -1.79 11.05
N ARG A 67 -11.00 -3.13 10.98
CA ARG A 67 -11.04 -4.00 12.16
C ARG A 67 -9.82 -3.83 13.06
N ILE A 68 -8.63 -3.63 12.51
CA ILE A 68 -7.42 -3.34 13.31
C ILE A 68 -7.54 -2.03 14.08
N VAL A 69 -8.02 -0.97 13.42
CA VAL A 69 -8.18 0.34 14.06
C VAL A 69 -9.19 0.26 15.21
N LEU A 70 -10.31 -0.42 14.98
CA LEU A 70 -11.35 -0.61 16.02
C LEU A 70 -10.89 -1.51 17.17
N SER A 71 -10.02 -2.49 16.92
CA SER A 71 -9.57 -3.42 17.97
C SER A 71 -8.51 -2.83 18.90
N GLY A 72 -8.08 -1.57 18.72
CA GLY A 72 -7.00 -0.94 19.50
C GLY A 72 -5.59 -1.50 19.21
N VAL A 73 -5.50 -2.65 18.53
CA VAL A 73 -4.27 -3.34 18.09
C VAL A 73 -3.38 -2.41 17.25
N TYR A 74 -3.99 -1.47 16.53
CA TYR A 74 -3.27 -0.44 15.77
C TYR A 74 -2.27 0.34 16.63
N TRP A 75 -2.67 0.75 17.84
CA TRP A 75 -1.82 1.52 18.76
C TRP A 75 -0.61 0.70 19.16
N ALA A 76 -0.84 -0.50 19.70
CA ALA A 76 0.21 -1.42 20.13
C ALA A 76 1.18 -1.78 18.98
N GLU A 77 0.68 -2.02 17.77
CA GLU A 77 1.54 -2.30 16.61
C GLU A 77 2.37 -1.07 16.21
N SER A 78 1.78 0.13 16.26
CA SER A 78 2.47 1.38 15.92
C SER A 78 3.56 1.74 16.92
N GLU A 79 3.33 1.51 18.22
CA GLU A 79 4.32 1.70 19.29
C GLU A 79 5.46 0.70 19.18
N MET A 80 5.15 -0.57 18.94
CA MET A 80 6.18 -1.58 18.70
C MET A 80 7.02 -1.28 17.47
N LYS A 81 6.42 -0.79 16.38
CA LYS A 81 7.17 -0.38 15.19
C LYS A 81 7.98 0.90 15.42
N ALA A 82 7.50 1.81 16.27
CA ALA A 82 8.23 3.01 16.66
C ALA A 82 9.43 2.68 17.56
N SER A 83 9.26 1.83 18.58
CA SER A 83 10.36 1.40 19.47
C SER A 83 11.46 0.66 18.71
N ASN A 84 11.08 -0.02 17.62
CA ASN A 84 11.96 -0.88 16.86
C ASN A 84 12.54 -0.21 15.60
N SER A 85 12.28 1.08 15.38
CA SER A 85 12.81 1.78 14.20
C SER A 85 13.17 3.24 14.44
N LYS A 86 14.31 3.67 13.86
CA LYS A 86 14.85 5.03 14.01
C LYS A 86 14.05 6.11 13.27
N LEU A 87 13.16 5.73 12.35
CA LEU A 87 12.38 6.65 11.52
C LEU A 87 10.89 6.51 11.84
N PRO A 88 10.15 7.62 11.97
CA PRO A 88 8.72 7.56 12.25
C PRO A 88 7.97 6.86 11.12
N LEU A 89 6.96 6.07 11.48
CA LEU A 89 6.16 5.30 10.53
C LEU A 89 5.54 6.14 9.41
N THR A 90 5.06 7.34 9.76
CA THR A 90 4.47 8.28 8.79
C THR A 90 5.47 8.72 7.74
N LEU A 91 6.75 8.91 8.10
CA LEU A 91 7.80 9.27 7.14
C LEU A 91 8.13 8.10 6.20
N LYS A 92 8.14 6.87 6.70
CA LYS A 92 8.30 5.68 5.85
C LYS A 92 7.15 5.54 4.86
N ASN A 93 5.92 5.68 5.34
CA ASN A 93 4.70 5.64 4.53
C ASN A 93 4.71 6.74 3.46
N PHE A 94 5.15 7.94 3.81
CA PHE A 94 5.34 9.04 2.87
C PHE A 94 6.37 8.71 1.78
N LEU A 95 7.54 8.19 2.17
CA LEU A 95 8.58 7.75 1.22
C LEU A 95 8.09 6.62 0.30
N TYR A 96 7.33 5.66 0.82
CA TYR A 96 6.72 4.61 0.00
C TYR A 96 5.72 5.18 -1.01
N GLY A 97 4.89 6.15 -0.59
CA GLY A 97 3.97 6.83 -1.51
C GLY A 97 4.69 7.57 -2.64
N ILE A 98 5.78 8.26 -2.32
CA ILE A 98 6.63 8.91 -3.33
C ILE A 98 7.22 7.86 -4.28
N ALA A 99 7.83 6.80 -3.74
CA ALA A 99 8.48 5.77 -4.54
C ALA A 99 7.49 5.12 -5.53
N ILE A 100 6.28 4.77 -5.07
CA ILE A 100 5.23 4.18 -5.92
C ILE A 100 4.79 5.17 -7.00
N GLY A 101 4.55 6.44 -6.63
CA GLY A 101 4.17 7.49 -7.58
C GLY A 101 5.21 7.69 -8.69
N VAL A 102 6.49 7.71 -8.34
CA VAL A 102 7.60 7.85 -9.30
C VAL A 102 7.68 6.63 -10.22
N VAL A 103 7.59 5.41 -9.69
CA VAL A 103 7.62 4.17 -10.49
C VAL A 103 6.48 4.15 -11.52
N ILE A 104 5.27 4.51 -11.10
CA ILE A 104 4.11 4.59 -12.00
C ILE A 104 4.29 5.66 -13.07
N SER A 105 4.82 6.82 -12.67
CA SER A 105 5.07 7.92 -13.60
C SER A 105 6.14 7.57 -14.63
N LEU A 106 7.19 6.85 -14.23
CA LEU A 106 8.19 6.29 -15.13
C LEU A 106 7.56 5.30 -16.12
N PHE A 107 6.71 4.39 -15.64
CA PHE A 107 6.03 3.43 -16.50
C PHE A 107 5.19 4.13 -17.58
N PHE A 108 4.38 5.13 -17.20
CA PHE A 108 3.58 5.88 -18.16
C PHE A 108 4.42 6.74 -19.11
N GLY A 109 5.50 7.36 -18.61
CA GLY A 109 6.44 8.12 -19.43
C GLY A 109 7.10 7.24 -20.49
N VAL A 110 7.63 6.07 -20.11
CA VAL A 110 8.24 5.11 -21.04
C VAL A 110 7.22 4.61 -22.05
N ARG A 111 6.03 4.20 -21.59
CA ARG A 111 4.96 3.74 -22.49
C ARG A 111 4.58 4.80 -23.51
N SER A 112 4.44 6.06 -23.08
CA SER A 112 4.16 7.18 -23.97
C SER A 112 5.24 7.37 -25.04
N ALA A 113 6.51 7.32 -24.63
CA ALA A 113 7.66 7.47 -25.53
C ALA A 113 7.73 6.34 -26.58
N VAL A 114 7.39 5.12 -26.20
CA VAL A 114 7.38 3.95 -27.11
C VAL A 114 6.21 4.02 -28.09
N VAL A 115 5.02 4.40 -27.61
CA VAL A 115 3.78 4.36 -28.41
C VAL A 115 3.66 5.59 -29.32
N TYR A 116 4.01 6.77 -28.84
CA TYR A 116 3.78 8.05 -29.54
C TYR A 116 5.07 8.72 -30.04
N GLY A 117 6.24 8.29 -29.58
CA GLY A 117 7.52 8.90 -29.92
C GLY A 117 8.11 8.43 -31.25
N SER A 118 8.42 9.37 -32.14
CA SER A 118 9.26 9.18 -33.33
C SER A 118 10.73 9.53 -33.06
N GLU A 119 11.63 9.33 -34.04
CA GLU A 119 13.10 9.44 -33.86
C GLU A 119 13.60 10.78 -33.27
N GLY A 120 12.83 11.87 -33.40
CA GLY A 120 13.15 13.17 -32.79
C GLY A 120 12.25 13.61 -31.62
N SER A 121 11.11 12.96 -31.40
CA SER A 121 10.09 13.41 -30.43
C SER A 121 9.95 12.48 -29.22
N ARG A 122 10.63 11.33 -29.21
CA ARG A 122 10.54 10.32 -28.15
C ARG A 122 10.87 10.87 -26.76
N LEU A 123 11.89 11.71 -26.65
CA LEU A 123 12.28 12.31 -25.38
C LEU A 123 11.26 13.36 -24.89
N TYR A 124 10.63 14.09 -25.83
CA TYR A 124 9.58 15.05 -25.51
C TYR A 124 8.33 14.36 -24.94
N TYR A 125 7.83 13.31 -25.60
CA TYR A 125 6.68 12.54 -25.11
C TYR A 125 6.94 11.81 -23.79
N PHE A 126 8.19 11.35 -23.59
CA PHE A 126 8.63 10.82 -22.29
C PHE A 126 8.49 11.87 -21.20
N LEU A 127 9.17 13.02 -21.34
CA LEU A 127 9.23 14.05 -20.30
C LEU A 127 7.86 14.65 -20.01
N LEU A 128 7.05 14.92 -21.05
CA LEU A 128 5.71 15.49 -20.89
C LEU A 128 4.83 14.57 -20.04
N VAL A 129 4.72 13.29 -20.42
CA VAL A 129 3.86 12.35 -19.71
C VAL A 129 4.44 11.96 -18.35
N PHE A 130 5.76 11.84 -18.24
CA PHE A 130 6.42 11.56 -16.97
C PHE A 130 6.14 12.66 -15.94
N LEU A 131 6.34 13.94 -16.30
CA LEU A 131 6.13 15.07 -15.39
C LEU A 131 4.65 15.27 -15.06
N ALA A 132 3.75 15.15 -16.05
CA ALA A 132 2.31 15.21 -15.82
C ALA A 132 1.84 14.08 -14.88
N SER A 133 2.30 12.85 -15.14
CA SER A 133 1.99 11.68 -14.30
C SER A 133 2.56 11.83 -12.90
N MET A 134 3.79 12.32 -12.76
CA MET A 134 4.43 12.53 -11.46
C MET A 134 3.67 13.56 -10.62
N THR A 135 3.18 14.63 -11.26
CA THR A 135 2.39 15.67 -10.60
C THR A 135 1.04 15.14 -10.10
N ILE A 136 0.42 14.19 -10.82
CA ILE A 136 -0.90 13.64 -10.47
C ILE A 136 -0.79 12.43 -9.55
N TYR A 137 -0.05 11.39 -9.93
CA TYR A 137 -0.04 10.11 -9.21
C TYR A 137 0.74 10.18 -7.91
N THR A 138 1.86 10.90 -7.85
CA THR A 138 2.67 10.99 -6.62
C THR A 138 1.87 11.51 -5.41
N PRO A 139 1.20 12.68 -5.48
CA PRO A 139 0.41 13.15 -4.34
C PRO A 139 -0.78 12.24 -4.04
N VAL A 140 -1.41 11.63 -5.05
CA VAL A 140 -2.52 10.68 -4.85
C VAL A 140 -2.05 9.45 -4.07
N PHE A 141 -0.93 8.83 -4.43
CA PHE A 141 -0.42 7.66 -3.71
C PHE A 141 0.10 8.00 -2.32
N VAL A 142 0.75 9.15 -2.15
CA VAL A 142 1.11 9.65 -0.81
C VAL A 142 -0.15 9.81 0.04
N MET A 143 -1.21 10.39 -0.50
CA MET A 143 -2.47 10.58 0.21
C MET A 143 -3.12 9.23 0.59
N ILE A 144 -3.19 8.28 -0.34
CA ILE A 144 -3.77 6.95 -0.11
C ILE A 144 -3.03 6.19 0.99
N ILE A 145 -1.71 6.35 1.11
CA ILE A 145 -0.90 5.59 2.08
C ILE A 145 -0.81 6.32 3.44
N VAL A 146 -0.69 7.65 3.44
CA VAL A 146 -0.50 8.43 4.67
C VAL A 146 -1.83 8.71 5.37
N LEU A 147 -2.93 8.94 4.65
CA LEU A 147 -4.21 9.25 5.28
C LEU A 147 -4.71 8.14 6.21
N PRO A 148 -4.72 6.84 5.82
CA PRO A 148 -5.15 5.78 6.73
C PRO A 148 -4.31 5.72 8.01
N ASP A 149 -3.00 5.98 7.94
CA ASP A 149 -2.13 6.03 9.13
C ASP A 149 -2.52 7.18 10.07
N LEU A 150 -2.76 8.38 9.51
CA LEU A 150 -3.18 9.54 10.29
C LEU A 150 -4.56 9.35 10.91
N ILE A 151 -5.51 8.80 10.15
CA ILE A 151 -6.86 8.51 10.62
C ILE A 151 -6.80 7.45 11.72
N GLY A 152 -6.05 6.36 11.51
CA GLY A 152 -5.83 5.31 12.50
C GLY A 152 -5.33 5.87 13.82
N LYS A 153 -4.28 6.70 13.79
CA LYS A 153 -3.74 7.37 14.99
C LYS A 153 -4.78 8.24 15.71
N ARG A 154 -5.56 9.03 14.96
CA ARG A 154 -6.61 9.90 15.54
C ARG A 154 -7.74 9.10 16.19
N MET A 155 -8.19 8.02 15.57
CA MET A 155 -9.23 7.17 16.15
C MET A 155 -8.73 6.48 17.41
N ALA A 156 -7.51 5.98 17.35
CA ALA A 156 -6.91 5.22 18.43
C ALA A 156 -6.67 6.12 19.67
N LEU A 157 -6.27 7.39 19.49
CA LEU A 157 -6.23 8.42 20.55
C LEU A 157 -7.59 8.82 21.13
N LYS A 158 -8.68 8.70 20.35
CA LYS A 158 -10.04 8.99 20.84
C LYS A 158 -10.55 7.85 21.71
N LEU A 159 -10.27 6.60 21.33
CA LEU A 159 -10.64 5.40 22.09
C LEU A 159 -9.96 5.37 23.46
N ASP A 160 -8.66 5.68 23.51
CA ASP A 160 -7.89 5.74 24.76
C ASP A 160 -8.49 6.74 25.76
N ARG A 161 -8.74 7.97 25.30
CA ARG A 161 -9.41 8.99 26.11
C ARG A 161 -10.84 8.66 26.51
N TYR A 162 -11.56 7.85 25.75
CA TYR A 162 -12.90 7.41 26.13
C TYR A 162 -12.83 6.44 27.32
N ASN A 163 -11.92 5.47 27.26
CA ASN A 163 -11.73 4.48 28.31
C ASN A 163 -11.21 5.07 29.63
N ASP A 164 -10.43 6.16 29.59
CA ASP A 164 -9.95 6.85 30.80
C ASP A 164 -11.05 7.64 31.55
N ASN A 165 -12.21 7.87 30.93
CA ASN A 165 -13.32 8.64 31.49
C ASN A 165 -14.48 7.76 32.04
N GLU A 166 -14.36 6.42 31.97
CA GLU A 166 -15.26 5.44 32.60
C GLU A 166 -14.63 4.85 33.87
#